data_AF-A0A818I1P2-F1
#
_entry.id   AF-A0A818I1P2-F1
#
_cell.length_a   1.000
_cell.length_b   1.000
_cell.length_c   1.000
_cell.angle_alpha   90.00
_cell.angle_beta   90.00
_cell.angle_gamma   90.00
#
_symmetry.space_group_name_H-M   'P 1'
#
loop_
_entity.id
_entity.type
_entity.pdbx_description
1 polymer ?
#
loop_
_entity_poly.entity_id
_entity_poly.type
_entity_poly.pdbx_seq_one_letter_code
_entity_poly.pdbx_strand_id
1 'polypeptide(L)'
;MPLIDNNVKLDFKDVLIRPKRSTLKSRADVDLTRQFIFRNSKKTYQGIPIVASNMDTVGTFEMAIQLSKLQLFTTIHKHYTVEQWKEFAAEHKDILPNVAISSGMTENDLKKLRDVINAIPELEYICVDVANGYSEHFVEFVRYDLREPIRDFQVIPPGILSLQNLFYFCIHQKNDFIRFVLENSCKTLQQQCPLVKSAIEITRILCKLFYIGVERKYFI
;
A
#
# COMPACT_ATOMS: atom_id res chain seq x y z
N MET A 1 -10.81 -32.49 4.66
CA MET A 1 -11.78 -32.14 5.71
C MET A 1 -11.51 -30.71 6.15
N PRO A 2 -12.52 -29.85 6.31
CA PRO A 2 -12.31 -28.55 6.93
C PRO A 2 -11.74 -28.74 8.34
N LEU A 3 -10.79 -27.89 8.71
CA LEU A 3 -10.19 -27.90 10.04
C LEU A 3 -11.21 -27.25 11.00
N ILE A 4 -11.77 -28.03 11.92
CA ILE A 4 -12.74 -27.51 12.90
C ILE A 4 -11.94 -26.89 14.05
N ASP A 5 -12.08 -25.57 14.23
CA ASP A 5 -11.48 -24.84 15.33
C ASP A 5 -12.44 -24.80 16.53
N ASN A 6 -12.09 -25.53 17.59
CA ASN A 6 -12.89 -25.65 18.82
C ASN A 6 -12.53 -24.61 19.90
N ASN A 7 -11.67 -23.63 19.59
CA ASN A 7 -11.29 -22.61 20.56
C ASN A 7 -12.44 -21.65 20.87
N VAL A 8 -12.51 -21.18 22.12
CA VAL A 8 -13.47 -20.17 22.56
C VAL A 8 -13.28 -18.88 21.73
N LYS A 9 -14.39 -18.34 21.21
CA LYS A 9 -14.43 -17.09 20.45
C LYS A 9 -15.11 -16.03 21.32
N LEU A 10 -14.39 -14.94 21.58
CA LEU A 10 -14.87 -13.82 22.39
C LEU A 10 -15.23 -12.65 21.48
N ASP A 11 -16.34 -11.99 21.79
CA ASP A 11 -16.82 -10.75 21.20
C ASP A 11 -16.72 -9.59 22.23
N PHE A 12 -16.96 -8.34 21.82
CA PHE A 12 -16.86 -7.17 22.71
C PHE A 12 -17.80 -7.27 23.93
N LYS A 13 -18.97 -7.89 23.78
CA LYS A 13 -19.94 -8.10 24.87
C LYS A 13 -19.45 -9.08 25.94
N ASP A 14 -18.45 -9.91 25.62
CA ASP A 14 -17.96 -10.97 26.50
C ASP A 14 -16.85 -10.49 27.44
N VAL A 15 -16.35 -9.27 27.27
CA VAL A 15 -15.17 -8.75 27.98
C VAL A 15 -15.39 -7.37 28.58
N LEU A 16 -14.66 -7.10 29.67
CA LEU A 16 -14.57 -5.79 30.29
C LEU A 16 -13.11 -5.42 30.54
N ILE A 17 -12.78 -4.14 30.44
CA ILE A 17 -11.44 -3.64 30.77
C ILE A 17 -11.34 -3.48 32.29
N ARG A 18 -10.39 -4.19 32.92
CA ARG A 18 -10.13 -4.07 34.36
C ARG A 18 -9.55 -2.68 34.67
N PRO A 19 -10.17 -1.87 35.55
CA PRO A 19 -9.61 -0.59 35.97
C PRO A 19 -8.23 -0.75 36.61
N LYS A 20 -7.37 0.25 36.41
CA LYS A 20 -6.04 0.35 37.03
C LYS A 20 -5.87 1.71 37.68
N ARG A 21 -5.04 1.79 38.72
CA ARG A 21 -4.68 3.06 39.36
C ARG A 21 -4.01 3.96 38.31
N SER A 22 -4.47 5.21 38.21
CA SER A 22 -4.00 6.20 37.24
C SER A 22 -3.58 7.49 37.95
N THR A 23 -2.69 8.24 37.32
CA THR A 23 -2.30 9.60 37.74
C THR A 23 -3.14 10.68 37.07
N LEU A 24 -3.95 10.32 36.06
CA LEU A 24 -4.83 11.25 35.36
C LEU A 24 -5.93 11.77 36.30
N LYS A 25 -6.15 13.08 36.29
CA LYS A 25 -7.15 13.75 37.14
C LYS A 25 -8.46 13.99 36.40
N SER A 26 -8.39 14.22 35.08
CA SER A 26 -9.54 14.46 34.22
C SER A 26 -9.49 13.58 32.97
N ARG A 27 -10.68 13.33 32.38
CA ARG A 27 -10.81 12.71 31.06
C ARG A 27 -10.27 13.60 29.94
N ALA A 28 -10.26 14.92 30.15
CA ALA A 28 -9.72 15.89 29.21
C ALA A 28 -8.18 15.80 29.09
N ASP A 29 -7.50 15.17 30.06
CA ASP A 29 -6.05 15.02 30.07
C ASP A 29 -5.59 13.83 29.18
N VAL A 30 -6.52 13.10 28.56
CA VAL A 30 -6.22 11.93 27.72
C VAL A 30 -5.92 12.38 26.30
N ASP A 31 -4.72 12.07 25.81
CA ASP A 31 -4.37 12.19 24.40
C ASP A 31 -4.83 10.95 23.62
N LEU A 32 -5.72 11.17 22.65
CA LEU A 32 -6.24 10.12 21.75
C LEU A 32 -5.45 10.01 20.46
N THR A 33 -4.54 10.95 20.18
CA THR A 33 -3.77 10.98 18.95
C THR A 33 -2.72 9.88 18.94
N ARG A 34 -2.43 9.37 17.75
CA ARG A 34 -1.43 8.33 17.52
C ARG A 34 -0.57 8.69 16.33
N GLN A 35 0.71 8.39 16.46
CA GLN A 35 1.67 8.42 15.37
C GLN A 35 1.92 7.00 14.86
N PHE A 36 1.83 6.79 13.55
CA PHE A 36 2.21 5.52 12.92
C PHE A 36 3.21 5.77 11.80
N ILE A 37 4.24 4.93 11.72
CA ILE A 37 5.12 4.84 10.56
C ILE A 37 4.78 3.54 9.84
N PHE A 38 4.24 3.66 8.62
CA PHE A 38 3.78 2.48 7.88
C PHE A 38 4.97 1.67 7.35
N ARG A 39 4.94 0.35 7.59
CA ARG A 39 6.05 -0.56 7.25
C ARG A 39 6.50 -0.46 5.80
N ASN A 40 5.56 -0.40 4.85
CA ASN A 40 5.85 -0.51 3.42
C ASN A 40 6.02 0.85 2.75
N SER A 41 5.07 1.77 2.94
CA SER A 41 5.13 3.10 2.31
C SER A 41 6.14 4.03 2.99
N LYS A 42 6.56 3.73 4.23
CA LYS A 42 7.41 4.58 5.09
C LYS A 42 6.81 5.94 5.44
N LYS A 43 5.56 6.20 5.02
CA LYS A 43 4.82 7.41 5.36
C LYS A 43 4.44 7.41 6.84
N THR A 44 4.25 8.62 7.36
CA THR A 44 3.86 8.85 8.74
C THR A 44 2.43 9.38 8.79
N TYR A 45 1.59 8.78 9.63
CA TYR A 45 0.27 9.29 9.97
C TYR A 45 0.28 9.85 11.39
N GLN A 46 -0.46 10.95 11.60
CA GLN A 46 -0.73 11.53 12.91
C GLN A 46 -2.22 11.92 13.01
N GLY A 47 -2.95 11.31 13.94
CA GLY A 47 -4.36 11.64 14.17
C GLY A 47 -5.04 10.67 15.14
N ILE A 48 -6.36 10.78 15.29
CA ILE A 48 -7.15 9.88 16.12
C ILE A 48 -7.49 8.64 15.27
N PRO A 49 -7.12 7.42 15.69
CA PRO A 49 -7.23 6.21 14.88
C PRO A 49 -8.67 5.64 14.86
N ILE A 50 -9.63 6.50 14.55
CA ILE A 50 -11.03 6.14 14.31
C ILE A 50 -11.32 6.48 12.84
N VAL A 51 -11.86 5.51 12.12
CA VAL A 51 -12.04 5.55 10.68
C VAL A 51 -13.52 5.40 10.34
N ALA A 52 -14.10 6.34 9.58
CA ALA A 52 -15.40 6.14 8.98
C ALA A 52 -15.31 5.12 7.84
N SER A 53 -16.22 4.14 7.85
CA SER A 53 -16.28 3.05 6.87
C SER A 53 -16.61 3.54 5.46
N ASN A 54 -16.10 2.82 4.44
CA ASN A 54 -16.25 3.08 3.01
C ASN A 54 -17.63 2.72 2.43
N MET A 55 -18.68 2.80 3.26
CA MET A 55 -20.06 2.59 2.84
C MET A 55 -20.61 3.88 2.21
N ASP A 56 -21.48 3.74 1.22
CA ASP A 56 -22.13 4.84 0.50
C ASP A 56 -22.87 5.84 1.41
N THR A 57 -23.40 5.36 2.53
CA THR A 57 -24.15 6.14 3.53
C THR A 57 -23.29 6.66 4.68
N VAL A 58 -21.99 6.34 4.72
CA VAL A 58 -21.08 6.69 5.82
C VAL A 58 -19.86 7.45 5.30
N GLY A 59 -19.13 6.86 4.37
CA GLY A 59 -17.88 7.37 3.82
C GLY A 59 -18.08 8.42 2.73
N THR A 60 -18.87 9.46 3.01
CA THR A 60 -19.14 10.56 2.06
C THR A 60 -18.12 11.70 2.24
N PHE A 61 -18.05 12.61 1.25
CA PHE A 61 -17.20 13.79 1.35
C PHE A 61 -17.59 14.71 2.52
N GLU A 62 -18.89 14.86 2.77
CA GLU A 62 -19.42 15.64 3.88
C GLU A 62 -18.98 15.06 5.23
N MET A 63 -18.97 13.72 5.34
CA MET A 63 -18.47 13.05 6.54
C MET A 63 -16.97 13.32 6.74
N ALA A 64 -16.17 13.22 5.67
CA ALA A 64 -14.75 13.53 5.73
C ALA A 64 -14.47 14.96 6.22
N ILE A 65 -15.24 15.95 5.75
CA ILE A 65 -15.10 17.35 6.18
C ILE A 65 -15.41 17.53 7.67
N GLN A 66 -16.39 16.81 8.23
CA GLN A 66 -16.69 16.94 9.65
C GLN A 66 -15.70 16.19 10.53
N LEU A 67 -15.28 14.99 10.12
CA LEU A 67 -14.35 14.16 10.88
C LEU A 67 -12.93 14.72 10.89
N SER A 68 -12.49 15.36 9.81
CA SER A 68 -11.17 15.97 9.73
C SER A 68 -10.95 17.05 10.78
N LYS A 69 -11.99 17.81 11.15
CA LYS A 69 -11.96 18.83 12.22
C LYS A 69 -11.59 18.24 13.58
N LEU A 70 -11.84 16.96 13.78
CA LEU A 70 -11.52 16.21 14.99
C LEU A 70 -10.25 15.35 14.82
N GLN A 71 -9.53 15.47 13.70
CA GLN A 71 -8.40 14.63 13.32
C GLN A 71 -8.75 13.14 13.17
N LEU A 72 -10.02 12.84 12.84
CA LEU A 72 -10.47 11.50 12.47
C LEU A 72 -10.25 11.26 10.98
N PHE A 73 -10.29 9.97 10.60
CA PHE A 73 -10.01 9.53 9.24
C PHE A 73 -11.29 9.05 8.53
N THR A 74 -11.35 9.18 7.20
CA THR A 74 -12.47 8.68 6.40
C THR A 74 -11.99 7.84 5.23
N THR A 75 -12.49 6.61 5.10
CA THR A 75 -12.40 5.87 3.83
C THR A 75 -13.63 6.23 2.99
N ILE A 76 -13.42 6.90 1.86
CA ILE A 76 -14.51 7.37 1.01
C ILE A 76 -15.06 6.21 0.18
N HIS A 77 -16.38 6.11 0.06
CA HIS A 77 -17.02 5.06 -0.72
C HIS A 77 -16.61 5.12 -2.21
N LYS A 78 -16.69 3.98 -2.90
CA LYS A 78 -16.17 3.84 -4.26
C LYS A 78 -17.10 4.36 -5.38
N HIS A 79 -18.13 5.14 -5.07
CA HIS A 79 -19.15 5.52 -6.06
C HIS A 79 -19.01 6.94 -6.64
N TYR A 80 -18.20 7.80 -6.03
CA TYR A 80 -17.91 9.12 -6.61
C TYR A 80 -17.10 9.01 -7.90
N THR A 81 -17.38 9.90 -8.85
CA THR A 81 -16.66 10.03 -10.12
C THR A 81 -15.31 10.72 -9.94
N VAL A 82 -14.47 10.66 -10.96
CA VAL A 82 -13.14 11.31 -10.95
C VAL A 82 -13.29 12.83 -10.84
N GLU A 83 -14.31 13.40 -11.49
CA GLU A 83 -14.63 14.82 -11.48
C GLU A 83 -15.03 15.29 -10.09
N GLN A 84 -15.89 14.54 -9.40
CA GLN A 84 -16.28 14.85 -8.02
C GLN A 84 -15.08 14.79 -7.06
N TRP A 85 -14.17 13.83 -7.25
CA TRP A 85 -12.91 13.79 -6.51
C TRP A 85 -12.03 15.02 -6.75
N LYS A 86 -11.93 15.48 -8.01
CA LYS A 86 -11.16 16.69 -8.35
C LYS A 86 -11.76 17.95 -7.74
N GLU A 87 -13.07 18.09 -7.77
CA GLU A 87 -13.79 19.20 -7.14
C GLU A 87 -13.54 19.21 -5.63
N PHE A 88 -13.75 18.07 -4.97
CA PHE A 88 -13.50 17.91 -3.54
C PHE A 88 -12.04 18.24 -3.16
N ALA A 89 -11.07 17.73 -3.93
CA ALA A 89 -9.66 17.97 -3.66
C ALA A 89 -9.23 19.42 -3.96
N ALA A 90 -9.89 20.12 -4.88
CA ALA A 90 -9.63 21.52 -5.14
C ALA A 90 -10.08 22.39 -3.96
N GLU A 91 -11.22 22.08 -3.34
CA GLU A 91 -11.79 22.84 -2.24
C GLU A 91 -11.20 22.47 -0.87
N HIS A 92 -10.81 21.21 -0.67
CA HIS A 92 -10.44 20.66 0.63
C HIS A 92 -9.07 19.98 0.65
N LYS A 93 -8.02 20.67 0.18
CA LYS A 93 -6.65 20.13 0.15
C LYS A 93 -6.10 19.76 1.52
N ASP A 94 -6.50 20.48 2.56
CA ASP A 94 -6.03 20.31 3.94
C ASP A 94 -6.48 18.99 4.59
N ILE A 95 -7.57 18.40 4.11
CA ILE A 95 -8.14 17.17 4.71
C ILE A 95 -7.70 15.90 3.98
N LEU A 96 -7.10 16.01 2.78
CA LEU A 96 -6.61 14.87 1.99
C LEU A 96 -5.68 13.91 2.76
N PRO A 97 -4.81 14.36 3.68
CA PRO A 97 -3.99 13.46 4.50
C PRO A 97 -4.80 12.52 5.42
N ASN A 98 -6.07 12.82 5.69
CA ASN A 98 -6.96 12.04 6.55
C ASN A 98 -8.07 11.32 5.76
N VAL A 99 -7.90 11.21 4.44
CA VAL A 99 -8.88 10.59 3.54
C VAL A 99 -8.22 9.48 2.73
N ALA A 100 -8.95 8.40 2.51
CA ALA A 100 -8.58 7.35 1.55
C ALA A 100 -9.63 7.18 0.47
N ILE A 101 -9.18 6.95 -0.77
CA ILE A 101 -10.05 6.45 -1.84
C ILE A 101 -10.24 4.94 -1.71
N SER A 102 -11.47 4.46 -1.88
CA SER A 102 -11.76 3.03 -1.89
C SER A 102 -11.82 2.46 -3.31
N SER A 103 -11.32 1.24 -3.47
CA SER A 103 -11.35 0.48 -4.71
C SER A 103 -11.67 -0.99 -4.45
N GLY A 104 -12.44 -1.58 -5.36
CA GLY A 104 -12.52 -3.04 -5.50
C GLY A 104 -11.37 -3.56 -6.38
N MET A 105 -11.56 -4.77 -6.91
CA MET A 105 -10.58 -5.45 -7.77
C MET A 105 -10.91 -5.44 -9.26
N THR A 106 -12.04 -4.84 -9.66
CA THR A 106 -12.43 -4.82 -11.08
C THR A 106 -11.55 -3.88 -11.88
N GLU A 107 -11.39 -4.13 -13.19
CA GLU A 107 -10.63 -3.23 -14.07
C GLU A 107 -11.18 -1.80 -14.07
N ASN A 108 -12.50 -1.65 -13.99
CA ASN A 108 -13.14 -0.33 -13.90
C ASN A 108 -12.80 0.38 -12.59
N ASP A 109 -12.83 -0.34 -11.45
CA ASP A 109 -12.43 0.21 -10.16
C ASP A 109 -10.95 0.65 -10.19
N LEU A 110 -10.08 -0.18 -10.76
CA LEU A 110 -8.65 0.13 -10.93
C LEU A 110 -8.40 1.35 -11.80
N LYS A 111 -9.06 1.41 -12.95
CA LYS A 111 -8.94 2.56 -13.86
C LYS A 111 -9.33 3.84 -13.15
N LYS A 112 -10.47 3.84 -12.46
CA LYS A 112 -10.93 5.00 -11.68
C LYS A 112 -9.93 5.37 -10.58
N LEU A 113 -9.40 4.38 -9.86
CA LEU A 113 -8.39 4.60 -8.82
C LEU A 113 -7.14 5.27 -9.40
N ARG A 114 -6.61 4.76 -10.53
CA ARG A 114 -5.44 5.33 -11.21
C ARG A 114 -5.72 6.75 -11.68
N ASP A 115 -6.88 7.00 -12.28
CA ASP A 115 -7.27 8.32 -12.76
C ASP A 115 -7.36 9.35 -11.61
N VAL A 116 -7.91 8.95 -10.45
CA VAL A 116 -7.99 9.82 -9.27
C VAL A 116 -6.61 10.10 -8.68
N ILE A 117 -5.77 9.07 -8.47
CA ILE A 117 -4.43 9.25 -7.87
C ILE A 117 -3.53 10.09 -8.78
N ASN A 118 -3.60 9.89 -10.10
CA ASN A 118 -2.84 10.70 -11.06
C ASN A 118 -3.29 12.17 -11.07
N ALA A 119 -4.59 12.40 -10.86
CA ALA A 119 -5.15 13.75 -10.80
C ALA A 119 -4.89 14.46 -9.46
N ILE A 120 -4.77 13.70 -8.35
CA ILE A 120 -4.65 14.21 -6.99
C ILE A 120 -3.46 13.51 -6.29
N PRO A 121 -2.21 13.92 -6.58
CA PRO A 121 -1.02 13.30 -5.99
C PRO A 121 -0.94 13.41 -4.47
N GLU A 122 -1.64 14.38 -3.87
CA GLU A 122 -1.73 14.58 -2.42
C GLU A 122 -2.56 13.49 -1.72
N LEU A 123 -3.34 12.69 -2.46
CA LEU A 123 -4.12 11.59 -1.89
C LEU A 123 -3.21 10.38 -1.64
N GLU A 124 -2.87 10.15 -0.38
CA GLU A 124 -1.82 9.19 -0.02
C GLU A 124 -2.31 7.79 0.38
N TYR A 125 -3.62 7.65 0.62
CA TYR A 125 -4.20 6.45 1.20
C TYR A 125 -5.21 5.79 0.25
N ILE A 126 -5.12 4.46 0.20
CA ILE A 126 -5.98 3.61 -0.63
C ILE A 126 -6.60 2.56 0.28
N CYS A 127 -7.92 2.44 0.25
CA CYS A 127 -8.67 1.37 0.87
C CYS A 127 -9.02 0.32 -0.20
N VAL A 128 -8.42 -0.86 -0.12
CA VAL A 128 -8.79 -1.97 -1.00
C VAL A 128 -9.76 -2.85 -0.24
N ASP A 129 -10.98 -2.92 -0.72
CA ASP A 129 -12.06 -3.61 -0.01
C ASP A 129 -12.73 -4.65 -0.92
N VAL A 130 -12.72 -5.89 -0.45
CA VAL A 130 -13.37 -7.03 -1.09
C VAL A 130 -13.92 -7.99 -0.04
N ALA A 131 -15.04 -8.64 -0.37
CA ALA A 131 -15.69 -9.60 0.53
C ALA A 131 -14.79 -10.79 0.91
N ASN A 132 -13.87 -11.21 0.02
CA ASN A 132 -12.97 -12.33 0.25
C ASN A 132 -11.49 -11.95 0.00
N GLY A 133 -10.84 -11.42 1.04
CA GLY A 133 -9.41 -11.09 1.03
C GLY A 133 -8.45 -12.29 1.08
N TYR A 134 -8.95 -13.53 1.23
CA TYR A 134 -8.11 -14.73 1.20
C TYR A 134 -7.82 -15.24 -0.21
N SER A 135 -8.46 -14.66 -1.23
CA SER A 135 -8.25 -15.06 -2.61
C SER A 135 -6.82 -14.74 -3.07
N GLU A 136 -6.19 -15.66 -3.79
CA GLU A 136 -4.89 -15.44 -4.42
C GLU A 136 -4.95 -14.24 -5.36
N HIS A 137 -6.07 -14.09 -6.07
CA HIS A 137 -6.34 -12.94 -6.92
C HIS A 137 -6.24 -11.59 -6.16
N PHE A 138 -6.69 -11.51 -4.91
CA PHE A 138 -6.54 -10.30 -4.09
C PHE A 138 -5.07 -10.03 -3.72
N VAL A 139 -4.32 -11.09 -3.40
CA VAL A 139 -2.90 -10.98 -3.10
C VAL A 139 -2.13 -10.49 -4.33
N GLU A 140 -2.42 -11.04 -5.51
CA GLU A 140 -1.83 -10.63 -6.78
C GLU A 140 -2.17 -9.17 -7.10
N PHE A 141 -3.44 -8.79 -6.97
CA PHE A 141 -3.90 -7.42 -7.17
C PHE A 141 -3.13 -6.41 -6.32
N VAL A 142 -2.98 -6.66 -5.01
CA VAL A 142 -2.22 -5.78 -4.11
C VAL A 142 -0.73 -5.74 -4.49
N ARG A 143 -0.17 -6.85 -4.98
CA ARG A 143 1.25 -6.96 -5.33
C ARG A 143 1.63 -6.39 -6.69
N TYR A 144 0.76 -6.48 -7.68
CA TYR A 144 1.09 -6.21 -9.07
C TYR A 144 0.32 -5.01 -9.64
N ASP A 145 -0.94 -4.83 -9.26
CA ASP A 145 -1.79 -3.77 -9.83
C ASP A 145 -1.72 -2.47 -9.04
N LEU A 146 -1.54 -2.56 -7.71
CA LEU A 146 -1.39 -1.41 -6.82
C LEU A 146 0.06 -1.10 -6.46
N ARG A 147 0.90 -2.14 -6.43
CA ARG A 147 2.33 -1.98 -6.26
C ARG A 147 2.97 -2.30 -7.59
N GLU A 148 3.67 -1.34 -8.13
CA GLU A 148 4.59 -1.61 -9.22
C GLU A 148 5.81 -2.34 -8.65
N PRO A 149 6.06 -3.62 -8.98
CA PRO A 149 7.25 -4.33 -8.50
C PRO A 149 8.54 -3.61 -8.89
N ILE A 150 8.49 -2.81 -9.96
CA ILE A 150 9.65 -2.02 -10.41
C ILE A 150 10.02 -0.90 -9.40
N ARG A 151 9.08 -0.43 -8.58
CA ARG A 151 9.34 0.55 -7.52
C ARG A 151 10.12 -0.04 -6.34
N ASP A 152 10.10 -1.37 -6.16
CA ASP A 152 10.98 -2.05 -5.18
C ASP A 152 12.47 -1.93 -5.53
N PHE A 153 12.80 -1.51 -6.77
CA PHE A 153 14.16 -1.18 -7.19
C PHE A 153 14.52 0.31 -7.03
N GLN A 154 13.60 1.15 -6.55
CA GLN A 154 13.85 2.58 -6.32
C GLN A 154 14.30 2.87 -4.87
N VAL A 155 14.12 1.92 -3.95
CA VAL A 155 14.53 2.02 -2.54
C VAL A 155 15.78 1.18 -2.30
N ILE A 156 16.71 1.67 -1.46
CA ILE A 156 17.95 0.97 -1.10
C ILE A 156 17.75 0.28 0.26
N PRO A 157 18.08 -1.02 0.40
CA PRO A 157 18.56 -1.94 -0.63
C PRO A 157 17.43 -2.38 -1.59
N PRO A 158 17.75 -2.70 -2.85
CA PRO A 158 16.78 -3.13 -3.85
C PRO A 158 16.07 -4.43 -3.42
N GLY A 159 14.83 -4.62 -3.89
CA GLY A 159 13.97 -5.74 -3.52
C GLY A 159 14.53 -7.15 -3.77
N ILE A 160 13.90 -8.15 -3.13
CA ILE A 160 14.30 -9.57 -3.11
C ILE A 160 14.40 -10.22 -4.50
N LEU A 161 13.67 -9.68 -5.49
CA LEU A 161 13.61 -10.21 -6.84
C LEU A 161 14.96 -10.12 -7.57
N SER A 162 15.74 -9.05 -7.36
CA SER A 162 17.09 -8.96 -7.95
C SER A 162 18.02 -10.03 -7.41
N LEU A 163 17.93 -10.36 -6.12
CA LEU A 163 18.71 -11.43 -5.51
C LEU A 163 18.27 -12.81 -6.03
N GLN A 164 16.97 -13.03 -6.17
CA GLN A 164 16.42 -14.26 -6.73
C GLN A 164 16.83 -14.47 -8.19
N ASN A 165 16.85 -13.41 -9.01
CA ASN A 165 17.35 -13.49 -10.38
C ASN A 165 18.84 -13.83 -10.43
N LEU A 166 19.66 -13.22 -9.57
CA LEU A 166 21.07 -13.59 -9.45
C LEU A 166 21.23 -15.05 -9.08
N PHE A 167 20.46 -15.53 -8.11
CA PHE A 167 20.49 -16.93 -7.68
C PHE A 167 20.05 -17.88 -8.81
N TYR A 168 18.98 -17.53 -9.53
CA TYR A 168 18.50 -18.29 -10.69
C TYR A 168 19.57 -18.40 -11.77
N PHE A 169 20.19 -17.29 -12.19
CA PHE A 169 21.25 -17.32 -13.20
C PHE A 169 22.51 -18.03 -12.69
N CYS A 170 22.83 -17.93 -11.41
CA CYS A 170 23.93 -18.68 -10.81
C CYS A 170 23.73 -20.20 -10.95
N ILE A 171 22.50 -20.69 -10.81
CA ILE A 171 22.17 -22.12 -10.92
C ILE A 171 22.04 -22.56 -12.38
N HIS A 172 21.29 -21.81 -13.19
CA HIS A 172 20.86 -22.25 -14.51
C HIS A 172 21.75 -21.78 -15.65
N GLN A 173 22.57 -20.73 -15.44
CA GLN A 173 23.45 -20.13 -16.46
C GLN A 173 24.83 -19.80 -15.86
N LYS A 174 25.47 -20.83 -15.28
CA LYS A 174 26.68 -20.66 -14.46
C LYS A 174 27.82 -19.92 -15.17
N ASN A 175 28.09 -20.22 -16.45
CA ASN A 175 29.18 -19.60 -17.20
C ASN A 175 28.93 -18.11 -17.45
N ASP A 176 27.73 -17.75 -17.89
CA ASP A 176 27.33 -16.36 -18.11
C ASP A 176 27.23 -15.58 -16.80
N PHE A 177 26.77 -16.22 -15.73
CA PHE A 177 26.73 -15.64 -14.39
C PHE A 177 28.14 -15.34 -13.86
N ILE A 178 29.09 -16.28 -14.00
CA ILE A 178 30.49 -16.05 -13.61
C ILE A 178 31.07 -14.86 -14.38
N ARG A 179 30.85 -14.82 -15.70
CA ARG A 179 31.28 -13.69 -16.54
C ARG A 179 30.66 -12.37 -16.08
N PHE A 180 29.35 -12.37 -15.84
CA PHE A 180 28.61 -11.22 -15.31
C PHE A 180 29.18 -10.73 -13.98
N VAL A 181 29.47 -11.63 -13.04
CA VAL A 181 30.08 -11.29 -11.76
C VAL A 181 31.47 -10.67 -11.97
N LEU A 182 32.33 -11.30 -12.76
CA LEU A 182 33.69 -10.82 -13.02
C LEU A 182 33.71 -9.43 -13.67
N GLU A 183 32.82 -9.18 -14.64
CA GLU A 183 32.71 -7.89 -15.32
C GLU A 183 32.18 -6.77 -14.41
N ASN A 184 31.47 -7.10 -13.32
CA ASN A 184 30.79 -6.13 -12.45
C ASN A 184 31.28 -6.13 -10.98
N SER A 185 32.34 -6.88 -10.65
CA SER A 185 32.87 -6.98 -9.28
C SER A 185 33.86 -5.87 -8.90
N CYS A 186 34.29 -5.05 -9.86
CA CYS A 186 35.23 -3.96 -9.61
C CYS A 186 34.57 -2.85 -8.77
N LYS A 187 35.24 -2.39 -7.70
CA LYS A 187 34.78 -1.25 -6.90
C LYS A 187 34.95 0.04 -7.67
N THR A 188 33.90 0.84 -7.81
CA THR A 188 33.99 2.24 -8.25
C THR A 188 34.19 3.16 -7.04
N LEU A 189 34.77 4.34 -7.26
CA LEU A 189 35.03 5.36 -6.22
C LEU A 189 33.75 5.87 -5.53
N GLN A 190 32.60 5.70 -6.17
CA GLN A 190 31.28 5.94 -5.60
C GLN A 190 30.85 4.66 -4.87
N GLN A 191 30.47 4.74 -3.59
CA GLN A 191 30.18 3.61 -2.67
C GLN A 191 29.04 2.64 -3.10
N GLN A 192 28.73 2.50 -4.38
CA GLN A 192 27.75 1.57 -4.94
C GLN A 192 28.46 0.38 -5.58
N CYS A 193 28.11 -0.83 -5.16
CA CYS A 193 28.59 -2.08 -5.76
C CYS A 193 28.07 -2.21 -7.21
N PRO A 194 28.93 -2.18 -8.26
CA PRO A 194 28.46 -2.23 -9.65
C PRO A 194 27.68 -3.51 -9.97
N LEU A 195 28.03 -4.62 -9.34
CA LEU A 195 27.29 -5.88 -9.42
C LEU A 195 25.82 -5.73 -9.03
N VAL A 196 25.55 -5.02 -7.92
CA VAL A 196 24.18 -4.78 -7.44
C VAL A 196 23.42 -3.90 -8.42
N LYS A 197 24.07 -2.87 -8.98
CA LYS A 197 23.46 -2.00 -9.98
C LYS A 197 23.08 -2.76 -11.26
N SER A 198 23.99 -3.58 -11.77
CA SER A 198 23.74 -4.39 -12.96
C SER A 198 22.67 -5.46 -12.72
N ALA A 199 22.60 -6.03 -11.51
CA ALA A 199 21.54 -6.98 -11.13
C ALA A 199 20.15 -6.33 -11.11
N ILE A 200 20.06 -5.09 -10.61
CA ILE A 200 18.84 -4.29 -10.65
C ILE A 200 18.43 -4.03 -12.10
N GLU A 201 19.36 -3.61 -12.96
CA GLU A 201 19.06 -3.31 -14.37
C GLU A 201 18.60 -4.55 -15.15
N ILE A 202 19.25 -5.70 -14.95
CA ILE A 202 18.78 -6.96 -15.54
C ILE A 202 17.35 -7.25 -15.09
N THR A 203 17.06 -7.08 -13.79
CA THR A 203 15.72 -7.32 -13.27
C THR A 203 14.70 -6.35 -13.88
N ARG A 204 15.05 -5.07 -14.07
CA ARG A 204 14.19 -4.09 -14.75
C ARG A 204 13.94 -4.47 -16.21
N ILE A 205 14.97 -4.95 -16.93
CA ILE A 205 14.83 -5.41 -18.32
C ILE A 205 13.93 -6.64 -18.38
N LEU A 206 14.11 -7.63 -17.50
CA LEU A 206 13.25 -8.80 -17.42
C LEU A 206 11.80 -8.38 -17.12
N CYS A 207 11.59 -7.45 -16.19
CA CYS A 207 10.27 -6.91 -15.92
C CYS A 207 9.64 -6.27 -17.16
N LYS A 208 10.40 -5.50 -17.95
CA LYS A 208 9.93 -4.92 -19.22
C LYS A 208 9.60 -5.99 -20.27
N LEU A 209 10.50 -6.97 -20.47
CA LEU A 209 10.33 -8.03 -21.46
C LEU A 209 9.12 -8.91 -21.17
N PHE A 210 8.90 -9.24 -19.90
CA PHE A 210 7.80 -10.09 -19.47
C PHE A 210 6.53 -9.29 -19.10
N TYR A 211 6.52 -7.98 -19.33
CA TYR A 211 5.42 -7.08 -18.96
C TYR A 211 5.04 -7.19 -17.47
N ILE A 212 6.01 -7.47 -16.61
CA ILE A 212 5.82 -7.52 -15.15
C ILE A 212 5.68 -6.09 -14.64
N GLY A 213 4.50 -5.75 -14.12
CA GLY A 213 4.18 -4.41 -13.62
C GLY A 213 3.81 -3.39 -14.71
N VAL A 214 3.64 -3.83 -15.96
CA VAL A 214 3.05 -3.00 -17.03
C VAL A 214 1.61 -3.45 -17.22
N GLU A 215 0.65 -2.52 -17.24
CA GLU A 215 -0.74 -2.81 -17.60
C GLU A 215 -0.77 -3.56 -18.94
N ARG A 216 -1.20 -4.82 -18.93
CA ARG A 216 -1.51 -5.53 -20.17
C ARG A 216 -2.74 -4.86 -20.77
N LYS A 217 -2.54 -3.96 -21.73
CA LYS A 217 -3.59 -3.70 -22.72
C LYS A 217 -3.74 -4.99 -23.51
N TYR A 218 -4.78 -5.74 -23.19
CA TYR A 218 -5.18 -6.97 -23.87
C TYR A 218 -5.01 -6.80 -25.39
N PHE A 219 -4.16 -7.63 -25.99
CA PHE A 219 -4.28 -7.92 -27.41
C PHE A 219 -5.47 -8.88 -27.53
N ILE A 220 -6.36 -8.50 -28.45
CA ILE A 220 -7.59 -9.16 -28.91
C ILE A 220 -7.39 -10.66 -29.11
#